data_AF-A0A7L4NR13-F1
#
_entry.id   AF-A0A7L4NR13-F1
#
_cell.length_a   1.000
_cell.length_b   1.000
_cell.length_c   1.000
_cell.angle_alpha   90.00
_cell.angle_beta   90.00
_cell.angle_gamma   90.00
#
_symmetry.space_group_name_H-M   'P 1'
#
loop_
_entity.id
_entity.type
_entity.pdbx_description
1 polymer ?
#
loop_
_entity_poly.entity_id
_entity_poly.type
_entity_poly.pdbx_seq_one_letter_code
_entity_poly.pdbx_strand_id
1 'polypeptide(L)'
;KPWSTKLSSAGLVYCHLGSQILAELLGQPESDPVVTALYDKLYESFVEEIDAVDNGIAQAAGEPRYALSTTLSARVARLNPRWNDPDQDTEVG
;
A
#
# COMPACT_ATOMS: atom_id res chain seq x y z
N LYS A 1 -5.35 2.17 -17.01
CA LYS A 1 -5.83 1.68 -15.68
C LYS A 1 -7.03 2.52 -15.25
N PRO A 2 -8.07 1.94 -14.62
CA PRO A 2 -9.35 2.62 -14.36
C PRO A 2 -9.36 3.53 -13.10
N TRP A 3 -8.20 3.79 -12.47
CA TRP A 3 -8.13 4.51 -11.20
C TRP A 3 -8.36 6.01 -11.39
N SER A 4 -9.32 6.55 -10.63
CA SER A 4 -9.64 7.98 -10.60
C SER A 4 -9.14 8.68 -9.32
N THR A 5 -8.57 7.92 -8.40
CA THR A 5 -8.05 8.41 -7.12
C THR A 5 -6.85 9.31 -7.36
N LYS A 6 -6.87 10.52 -6.79
CA LYS A 6 -5.74 11.45 -6.86
C LYS A 6 -4.57 10.88 -6.07
N LEU A 7 -3.36 10.94 -6.61
CA LEU A 7 -2.17 10.45 -5.90
C LEU A 7 -1.82 11.39 -4.73
N SER A 8 -1.55 10.82 -3.56
CA SER A 8 -0.87 11.48 -2.45
C SER A 8 0.65 11.39 -2.63
N SER A 9 1.43 11.84 -1.64
CA SER A 9 2.89 11.66 -1.66
C SER A 9 3.28 10.19 -1.74
N ALA A 10 2.56 9.29 -1.05
CA ALA A 10 2.80 7.85 -1.10
C ALA A 10 2.51 7.28 -2.50
N GLY A 11 1.37 7.64 -3.09
CA GLY A 11 1.02 7.28 -4.46
C GLY A 11 2.02 7.76 -5.50
N LEU A 12 2.59 8.96 -5.35
CA LEU A 12 3.63 9.49 -6.25
C LEU A 12 4.94 8.71 -6.17
N VAL A 13 5.38 8.35 -4.96
CA VAL A 13 6.57 7.50 -4.77
C VAL A 13 6.34 6.14 -5.41
N TYR A 14 5.18 5.52 -5.16
CA TYR A 14 4.84 4.24 -5.76
C TYR A 14 4.70 4.32 -7.29
N CYS A 15 4.14 5.42 -7.80
CA CYS A 15 4.02 5.66 -9.23
C CYS A 15 5.39 5.66 -9.93
N HIS A 16 6.40 6.24 -9.29
CA HIS A 16 7.72 6.43 -9.89
C HIS A 16 8.68 5.25 -9.66
N LEU A 17 8.62 4.63 -8.48
CA LEU A 17 9.60 3.62 -8.04
C LEU A 17 9.00 2.23 -7.86
N GLY A 18 7.67 2.09 -7.84
CA GLY A 18 7.00 0.84 -7.45
C GLY A 18 7.37 -0.36 -8.33
N SER A 19 7.44 -0.16 -9.65
CA SER A 19 7.82 -1.22 -10.60
C SER A 19 9.29 -1.63 -10.44
N GLN A 20 10.19 -0.67 -10.25
CA GLN A 20 11.61 -0.92 -9.98
C GLN A 20 11.83 -1.68 -8.68
N ILE A 21 11.15 -1.28 -7.61
CA ILE A 21 11.21 -1.95 -6.30
C ILE A 21 10.72 -3.40 -6.43
N LEU A 22 9.62 -3.62 -7.14
CA LEU A 22 9.07 -4.97 -7.35
C LEU A 22 10.00 -5.85 -8.20
N ALA A 23 10.56 -5.30 -9.27
CA ALA A 23 11.51 -6.00 -10.12
C ALA A 23 12.73 -6.49 -9.31
N GLU A 24 13.31 -5.61 -8.49
CA GLU A 24 14.44 -5.93 -7.63
C GLU A 24 14.10 -7.00 -6.59
N LEU A 25 12.95 -6.86 -5.90
CA LEU A 25 12.51 -7.82 -4.88
C LEU A 25 12.20 -9.21 -5.46
N LEU A 26 11.75 -9.28 -6.71
CA LEU A 26 11.42 -10.54 -7.39
C LEU A 26 12.63 -11.15 -8.12
N GLY A 27 13.72 -10.40 -8.30
CA GLY A 27 14.83 -10.78 -9.16
C GLY A 27 14.41 -10.94 -10.62
N GLN A 28 13.43 -10.15 -11.08
CA GLN A 28 12.87 -10.19 -12.43
C GLN A 28 13.12 -8.85 -13.14
N PRO A 29 13.15 -8.82 -14.49
CA PRO A 29 13.21 -7.55 -15.22
C PRO A 29 11.93 -6.73 -14.98
N GLU A 30 12.04 -5.40 -14.99
CA GLU A 30 10.88 -4.50 -14.80
C GLU A 30 9.80 -4.69 -15.88
N SER A 31 10.19 -5.15 -17.07
CA SER A 31 9.28 -5.49 -18.16
C SER A 31 8.55 -6.82 -17.98
N ASP A 32 8.83 -7.59 -16.92
CA ASP A 32 8.18 -8.86 -16.65
C ASP A 32 6.67 -8.64 -16.41
N PRO A 33 5.78 -9.41 -17.08
CA PRO A 33 4.34 -9.34 -16.85
C PRO A 33 3.93 -9.53 -15.37
N VAL A 34 4.69 -10.31 -14.59
CA VAL A 34 4.46 -10.53 -13.16
C VAL A 34 4.68 -9.24 -12.37
N VAL A 35 5.73 -8.46 -12.70
CA VAL A 35 5.98 -7.14 -12.08
C VAL A 35 4.81 -6.20 -12.35
N THR A 36 4.34 -6.16 -13.60
CA THR A 36 3.17 -5.33 -13.98
C THR A 36 1.92 -5.77 -13.23
N ALA A 37 1.64 -7.07 -13.17
CA ALA A 37 0.47 -7.60 -12.46
C ALA A 37 0.51 -7.30 -10.95
N LEU A 38 1.68 -7.43 -10.33
CA LEU A 38 1.86 -7.11 -8.91
C LEU A 38 1.78 -5.62 -8.63
N TYR A 39 2.32 -4.79 -9.52
CA TYR A 39 2.19 -3.34 -9.43
C TYR A 39 0.73 -2.92 -9.36
N ASP A 40 -0.08 -3.44 -10.29
CA ASP A 40 -1.51 -3.13 -10.39
C ASP A 40 -2.24 -3.62 -9.15
N LYS A 41 -1.96 -4.86 -8.74
CA LYS A 41 -2.63 -5.48 -7.59
C LYS A 41 -2.32 -4.76 -6.29
N LEU A 42 -1.07 -4.37 -6.07
CA LEU A 42 -0.65 -3.66 -4.86
C LEU A 42 -1.18 -2.22 -4.84
N TYR A 43 -1.28 -1.57 -5.99
CA TYR A 43 -1.97 -0.28 -6.05
C TYR A 43 -3.43 -0.42 -5.60
N GLU A 44 -4.19 -1.30 -6.25
CA GLU A 44 -5.63 -1.49 -5.99
C GLU A 44 -5.96 -1.96 -4.56
N SER A 45 -5.08 -2.78 -3.96
CA SER A 45 -5.35 -3.40 -2.66
C SER A 45 -4.69 -2.70 -1.47
N PHE A 46 -3.88 -1.67 -1.70
CA PHE A 46 -3.16 -1.02 -0.62
C PHE A 46 -2.87 0.47 -0.87
N VAL A 47 -2.20 0.81 -1.98
CA VAL A 47 -1.77 2.21 -2.21
C VAL A 47 -2.96 3.13 -2.46
N GLU A 48 -3.98 2.66 -3.19
CA GLU A 48 -5.19 3.44 -3.48
C GLU A 48 -5.97 3.80 -2.21
N GLU A 49 -6.00 2.92 -1.21
CA GLU A 49 -6.61 3.22 0.11
C GLU A 49 -5.87 4.38 0.78
N ILE A 50 -4.54 4.38 0.76
CA ILE A 50 -3.71 5.43 1.36
C ILE A 50 -3.94 6.76 0.64
N ASP A 51 -3.90 6.74 -0.69
CA ASP A 51 -4.15 7.93 -1.51
C ASP A 51 -5.55 8.51 -1.27
N ALA A 52 -6.57 7.65 -1.15
CA ALA A 52 -7.93 8.09 -0.88
C ALA A 52 -8.07 8.73 0.52
N VAL A 53 -7.48 8.12 1.55
CA VAL A 53 -7.50 8.65 2.92
C VAL A 53 -6.78 10.00 2.99
N ASP A 54 -5.59 10.12 2.42
CA ASP A 54 -4.80 11.35 2.41
C ASP A 54 -5.49 12.50 1.66
N ASN A 55 -6.23 12.19 0.60
CA ASN A 55 -6.99 13.17 -0.16
C ASN A 55 -8.41 13.43 0.40
N GLY A 56 -8.77 12.81 1.53
CA GLY A 56 -10.10 12.96 2.15
C GLY A 56 -11.25 12.40 1.32
N ILE A 57 -10.98 11.42 0.45
CA ILE A 57 -11.98 10.75 -0.38
C ILE A 57 -12.71 9.72 0.47
N ALA A 58 -14.02 9.94 0.69
CA ALA A 58 -14.86 8.97 1.39
C ALA A 58 -14.93 7.64 0.62
N GLN A 59 -14.76 6.53 1.36
CA GLN A 59 -14.77 5.16 0.84
C GLN A 59 -16.00 4.83 0.00
N ALA A 60 -17.18 5.29 0.41
CA ALA A 60 -18.42 5.08 -0.32
C ALA A 60 -19.26 6.36 -0.36
N ALA A 61 -19.85 6.61 -1.53
CA ALA A 61 -20.98 7.51 -1.71
C ALA A 61 -22.00 6.82 -2.64
N GLY A 62 -22.32 5.56 -2.31
CA GLY A 62 -22.93 4.58 -3.23
C GLY A 62 -22.05 3.34 -3.29
N GLU A 63 -21.47 3.05 -4.46
CA GLU A 63 -20.49 1.99 -4.64
C GLU A 63 -19.12 2.32 -4.00
N PRO A 64 -18.34 1.33 -3.52
CA PRO A 64 -17.03 1.55 -2.93
C PRO A 64 -16.05 2.09 -3.98
N ARG A 65 -15.40 3.23 -3.67
CA ARG A 65 -14.43 3.88 -4.57
C ARG A 65 -13.04 3.23 -4.55
N TYR A 66 -12.72 2.50 -3.49
CA TYR A 66 -11.47 1.75 -3.32
C TYR A 66 -11.71 0.55 -2.40
N ALA A 67 -10.85 -0.47 -2.51
CA ALA A 67 -10.90 -1.64 -1.66
C ALA A 67 -10.21 -1.34 -0.32
N LEU A 68 -10.85 -1.73 0.78
CA LEU A 68 -10.30 -1.62 2.13
C LEU A 68 -10.05 -3.04 2.63
N SER A 69 -8.79 -3.50 2.56
CA SER A 69 -8.45 -4.89 2.87
C SER A 69 -7.97 -5.05 4.32
N THR A 70 -6.93 -4.30 4.67
CA THR A 70 -6.30 -4.25 5.99
C THR A 70 -5.71 -2.86 6.10
N THR A 71 -6.30 -2.02 6.96
CA THR A 71 -5.89 -0.62 7.10
C THR A 71 -4.41 -0.51 7.38
N LEU A 72 -3.79 0.61 6.96
CA LEU A 72 -2.38 0.88 7.24
C LEU A 72 -2.09 0.73 8.75
N SER A 73 -2.96 1.27 9.61
CA SER A 73 -2.84 1.14 11.08
C SER A 73 -2.86 -0.32 11.55
N ALA A 74 -3.72 -1.17 10.98
CA ALA A 74 -3.77 -2.59 11.34
C ALA A 74 -2.51 -3.35 10.87
N ARG A 75 -1.92 -2.96 9.73
CA ARG A 75 -0.66 -3.53 9.24
C ARG A 75 0.52 -3.11 10.11
N VAL A 76 0.59 -1.83 10.49
CA VAL A 76 1.60 -1.32 11.44
C VAL A 76 1.46 -2.00 12.80
N ALA A 77 0.24 -2.11 13.34
CA ALA A 77 0.01 -2.77 14.63
C ALA A 77 0.43 -4.25 14.65
N ARG A 78 0.39 -4.94 13.50
CA ARG A 78 0.86 -6.34 13.39
C ARG A 78 2.39 -6.46 13.42
N LEU A 79 3.12 -5.41 13.04
CA LEU A 79 4.58 -5.38 13.13
C LEU A 79 5.06 -5.04 14.53
N ASN A 80 4.21 -4.41 15.35
CA ASN A 80 4.53 -4.11 16.74
C ASN A 80 4.39 -5.38 17.62
N PRO A 81 5.24 -5.53 18.65
CA PRO A 81 5.06 -6.53 19.68
C PRO A 81 3.66 -6.44 20.30
N ARG A 82 3.08 -7.60 20.65
CA ARG A 82 1.82 -7.60 21.40
C ARG A 82 2.08 -7.10 22.80
N TRP A 83 1.07 -6.53 23.46
CA TRP A 83 1.22 -6.04 24.85
C TRP A 83 1.71 -7.10 25.85
N ASN A 84 1.55 -8.39 25.53
CA ASN A 84 1.95 -9.54 26.34
C ASN A 84 3.12 -10.34 25.75
N ASP A 85 3.83 -9.80 24.76
CA ASP A 85 5.03 -10.43 24.21
C ASP A 85 6.18 -10.32 25.23
N PRO A 86 6.91 -11.41 25.55
CA PRO A 86 8.06 -11.32 26.44
C PRO A 86 9.16 -10.38 25.93
N ASP A 87 9.33 -10.28 24.61
CA ASP A 87 10.29 -9.38 23.96
C ASP A 87 9.57 -8.13 23.44
N GLN A 88 9.41 -7.15 24.34
CA GLN A 88 8.95 -5.81 23.97
C GLN A 88 10.11 -5.00 23.40
N ASP A 89 9.90 -4.37 22.24
CA ASP A 89 10.80 -3.35 21.72
C ASP A 89 10.54 -2.04 22.47
N THR A 90 11.20 -1.86 23.61
CA THR A 90 11.07 -0.68 24.48
C THR A 90 12.13 0.38 24.20
N GLU A 91 12.95 0.24 23.14
CA GLU A 91 13.93 1.27 22.83
C GLU A 91 13.21 2.56 22.40
N VAL A 92 13.44 3.63 23.16
CA VAL A 92 13.05 4.99 22.81
C VAL A 92 13.97 5.47 21.69
N GLY A 93 13.40 5.60 20.49
CA GLY A 93 14.06 6.23 19.33
C GLY A 93 14.34 7.71 19.51
#